data_AF-A0A966Z4V9-F1
#
_entry.id   AF-A0A966Z4V9-F1
#
_cell.length_a   1.000
_cell.length_b   1.000
_cell.length_c   1.000
_cell.angle_alpha   90.00
_cell.angle_beta   90.00
_cell.angle_gamma   90.00
#
_symmetry.space_group_name_H-M   'P 1'
#
loop_
_entity.id
_entity.type
_entity.pdbx_description
1 polymer ?
#
loop_
_entity_poly.entity_id
_entity_poly.type
_entity_poly.pdbx_seq_one_letter_code
_entity_poly.pdbx_strand_id
1 'polypeptide(L)'
;MNAINSLAIPHIATSANPQEALDIAYSFLLKPNDLSTSDLDQLFGVMHAHRLDDADLYFQHTRSEQWSLEEGIVKSGSFNIDQGVGIRAISGDKTAFAYSDVISSEALLKAAHATRVIGPKGGKVKVRAPLLASAHGIPSLYSALNPLDSLTPPKKIALLEGIERRAKARDPRIIQVMASLAGEFDVVMVARSNGLLAADIRPLVRVSIHVIAEQNGRRESGSAGGFFGNTTKTTGCVAGVTTCLANEFEVRNALAEVTTVVAGYPVVAFVDWAENTKAVKLNKALAYGVTLGKASLPGSWEVGVVTQKVEKDALFGQWIDSDYAAGNTDGDG
;
A
#
# COMPACT_ATOMS: atom_id res chain seq x y z
N MET A 1 -15.61 -6.33 45.55
CA MET A 1 -14.32 -7.05 45.49
C MET A 1 -14.50 -8.25 44.58
N ASN A 2 -13.93 -8.23 43.39
CA ASN A 2 -13.60 -9.43 42.62
C ASN A 2 -12.47 -9.04 41.66
N ALA A 3 -11.36 -9.76 41.81
CA ALA A 3 -10.08 -9.46 41.21
C ALA A 3 -10.17 -9.60 39.67
N ILE A 4 -9.79 -8.53 38.98
CA ILE A 4 -9.45 -8.60 37.55
C ILE A 4 -8.08 -9.26 37.51
N ASN A 5 -8.06 -10.57 37.23
CA ASN A 5 -6.83 -11.27 36.91
C ASN A 5 -6.23 -10.62 35.67
N SER A 6 -5.13 -9.92 35.90
CA SER A 6 -4.16 -9.50 34.89
C SER A 6 -3.67 -10.74 34.14
N LEU A 7 -4.34 -11.07 33.04
CA LEU A 7 -3.76 -11.92 32.01
C LEU A 7 -2.68 -11.08 31.32
N ALA A 8 -1.44 -11.29 31.72
CA ALA A 8 -0.28 -10.83 30.99
C ALA A 8 -0.42 -11.31 29.53
N ILE A 9 -0.53 -10.35 28.63
CA ILE A 9 -0.62 -10.60 27.19
C ILE A 9 0.79 -10.97 26.74
N PRO A 10 1.03 -12.20 26.24
CA PRO A 10 2.32 -12.51 25.63
C PRO A 10 2.50 -11.58 24.43
N HIS A 11 3.67 -10.95 24.37
CA HIS A 11 4.10 -9.99 23.36
C HIS A 11 3.53 -10.25 21.96
N ILE A 12 3.00 -9.19 21.35
CA ILE A 12 2.73 -9.08 19.91
C ILE A 12 3.90 -9.73 19.16
N ALA A 13 3.54 -10.59 18.21
CA ALA A 13 4.45 -11.42 17.41
C ALA A 13 5.73 -10.67 17.04
N THR A 14 6.87 -11.31 17.33
CA THR A 14 8.22 -10.83 17.06
C THR A 14 8.30 -10.18 15.68
N SER A 15 8.63 -8.91 15.70
CA SER A 15 8.84 -8.05 14.55
C SER A 15 9.96 -8.64 13.66
N ALA A 16 9.78 -8.70 12.33
CA ALA A 16 10.79 -9.31 11.49
C ALA A 16 12.09 -8.50 11.53
N ASN A 17 13.20 -9.16 11.85
CA ASN A 17 14.51 -8.53 11.77
C ASN A 17 14.93 -8.39 10.28
N PRO A 18 15.86 -7.49 9.92
CA PRO A 18 16.20 -7.26 8.51
C PRO A 18 16.68 -8.51 7.75
N GLN A 19 17.30 -9.47 8.44
CA GLN A 19 17.72 -10.73 7.82
C GLN A 19 16.52 -11.63 7.53
N GLU A 20 15.58 -11.74 8.47
CA GLU A 20 14.33 -12.49 8.28
C GLU A 20 13.50 -11.93 7.10
N ALA A 21 13.41 -10.60 6.97
CA ALA A 21 12.74 -9.98 5.83
C ALA A 21 13.42 -10.33 4.50
N LEU A 22 14.76 -10.35 4.47
CA LEU A 22 15.53 -10.78 3.29
C LEU A 22 15.34 -12.26 2.96
N ASP A 23 15.31 -13.13 3.97
CA ASP A 23 15.10 -14.56 3.78
C ASP A 23 13.69 -14.84 3.23
N ILE A 24 12.67 -14.16 3.76
CA ILE A 24 11.30 -14.23 3.24
C ILE A 24 11.28 -13.71 1.80
N ALA A 25 11.80 -12.51 1.54
CA ALA A 25 11.79 -11.92 0.20
C ALA A 25 12.56 -12.79 -0.81
N TYR A 26 13.68 -13.40 -0.42
CA TYR A 26 14.41 -14.37 -1.26
C TYR A 26 13.52 -15.56 -1.65
N SER A 27 12.78 -16.11 -0.68
CA SER A 27 11.92 -17.27 -0.89
C SER A 27 10.72 -17.00 -1.81
N PHE A 28 10.24 -15.77 -1.88
CA PHE A 28 9.12 -15.36 -2.75
C PHE A 28 9.57 -14.83 -4.11
N LEU A 29 10.66 -14.06 -4.16
CA LEU A 29 11.01 -13.25 -5.33
C LEU A 29 12.11 -13.87 -6.19
N LEU A 30 13.14 -14.47 -5.58
CA LEU A 30 14.31 -14.96 -6.33
C LEU A 30 14.27 -16.47 -6.51
N LYS A 31 14.13 -17.22 -5.41
CA LYS A 31 14.18 -18.69 -5.42
C LYS A 31 13.17 -19.35 -6.37
N PRO A 32 11.89 -18.92 -6.45
CA PRO A 32 10.92 -19.55 -7.36
C PRO A 32 11.20 -19.28 -8.83
N ASN A 33 12.03 -18.27 -9.12
CA ASN A 33 12.36 -17.81 -10.47
C ASN A 33 13.78 -18.23 -10.88
N ASP A 34 14.38 -19.19 -10.16
CA ASP A 34 15.76 -19.68 -10.34
C ASP A 34 16.82 -18.56 -10.33
N LEU A 35 16.57 -17.50 -9.54
CA LEU A 35 17.49 -16.38 -9.36
C LEU A 35 18.20 -16.45 -8.01
N SER A 36 19.41 -15.92 -8.00
CA SER A 36 20.25 -15.70 -6.81
C SER A 36 20.73 -14.26 -6.74
N THR A 37 21.29 -13.86 -5.61
CA THR A 37 21.94 -12.54 -5.47
C THR A 37 23.13 -12.38 -6.42
N SER A 38 23.82 -13.48 -6.76
CA SER A 38 24.89 -13.47 -7.76
C SER A 38 24.38 -13.11 -9.15
N ASP A 39 23.17 -13.53 -9.52
CA ASP A 39 22.57 -13.17 -10.82
C ASP A 39 22.25 -11.67 -10.87
N LEU A 40 21.81 -11.08 -9.75
CA LEU A 40 21.59 -9.64 -9.64
C LEU A 40 22.92 -8.87 -9.80
N ASP A 41 23.99 -9.33 -9.17
CA ASP A 41 25.33 -8.76 -9.33
C ASP A 41 25.83 -8.82 -10.78
N GLN A 42 25.60 -9.94 -11.47
CA GLN A 42 25.91 -10.09 -12.90
C GLN A 42 25.09 -9.14 -13.77
N LEU A 43 23.78 -9.03 -13.53
CA LEU A 43 22.89 -8.14 -14.25
C LEU A 43 23.34 -6.68 -14.15
N PHE A 44 23.74 -6.28 -12.97
CA PHE A 44 24.30 -4.96 -12.78
C PHE A 44 25.61 -4.73 -13.55
N GLY A 45 26.45 -5.77 -13.69
CA GLY A 45 27.60 -5.76 -14.59
C GLY A 45 27.20 -5.47 -16.04
N VAL A 46 26.09 -6.05 -16.51
CA VAL A 46 25.50 -5.77 -17.82
C VAL A 46 25.07 -4.31 -17.95
N MET A 47 24.50 -3.70 -16.90
CA MET A 47 24.13 -2.28 -16.90
C MET A 47 25.35 -1.36 -16.93
N HIS A 48 26.41 -1.71 -16.19
CA HIS A 48 27.64 -0.90 -16.04
C HIS A 48 28.57 -0.93 -17.27
N ALA A 49 28.20 -1.65 -18.33
CA ALA A 49 28.78 -1.43 -19.65
C ALA A 49 28.59 0.03 -20.14
N HIS A 50 27.58 0.72 -19.61
CA HIS A 50 27.35 2.15 -19.77
C HIS A 50 27.75 2.93 -18.51
N ARG A 51 28.11 4.21 -18.64
CA ARG A 51 28.37 5.09 -17.51
C ARG A 51 27.06 5.48 -16.85
N LEU A 52 26.80 4.89 -15.69
CA LEU A 52 25.64 5.17 -14.85
C LEU A 52 26.14 5.68 -13.49
N ASP A 53 25.44 6.65 -12.92
CA ASP A 53 25.70 7.15 -11.57
C ASP A 53 25.06 6.25 -10.51
N ASP A 54 23.92 5.66 -10.84
CA ASP A 54 23.26 4.64 -10.01
C ASP A 54 22.39 3.71 -10.87
N ALA A 55 22.06 2.56 -10.32
CA ALA A 55 21.06 1.65 -10.83
C ALA A 55 20.45 0.85 -9.68
N ASP A 56 19.17 0.51 -9.79
CA ASP A 56 18.49 -0.35 -8.83
C ASP A 56 17.53 -1.31 -9.50
N LEU A 57 17.26 -2.40 -8.77
CA LEU A 57 16.29 -3.43 -9.08
C LEU A 57 15.28 -3.43 -7.94
N TYR A 58 14.00 -3.27 -8.27
CA TYR A 58 12.88 -3.32 -7.34
C TYR A 58 12.03 -4.54 -7.67
N PHE A 59 12.00 -5.52 -6.78
CA PHE A 59 11.19 -6.73 -6.91
C PHE A 59 9.98 -6.63 -5.98
N GLN A 60 8.84 -7.12 -6.46
CA GLN A 60 7.59 -7.12 -5.71
C GLN A 60 6.79 -8.40 -5.97
N HIS A 61 6.16 -8.90 -4.91
CA HIS A 61 5.15 -9.94 -4.97
C HIS A 61 4.05 -9.57 -3.98
N THR A 62 2.85 -9.36 -4.50
CA THR A 62 1.70 -8.89 -3.73
C THR A 62 0.59 -9.91 -3.83
N ARG A 63 0.03 -10.30 -2.69
CA ARG A 63 -1.21 -11.06 -2.61
C ARG A 63 -2.26 -10.17 -1.97
N SER A 64 -3.40 -9.99 -2.61
CA SER A 64 -4.51 -9.24 -2.03
C SER A 64 -5.80 -10.04 -2.07
N GLU A 65 -6.66 -9.79 -1.09
CA GLU A 65 -8.02 -10.32 -1.06
C GLU A 65 -9.01 -9.22 -0.67
N GLN A 66 -10.23 -9.31 -1.17
CA GLN A 66 -11.32 -8.43 -0.74
C GLN A 66 -12.60 -9.22 -0.61
N TRP A 67 -13.30 -9.01 0.51
CA TRP A 67 -14.59 -9.60 0.83
C TRP A 67 -15.61 -8.48 0.98
N SER A 68 -16.76 -8.60 0.34
CA SER A 68 -17.83 -7.60 0.43
C SER A 68 -19.15 -8.23 0.90
N LEU A 69 -19.80 -7.55 1.83
CA LEU A 69 -21.14 -7.87 2.33
C LEU A 69 -22.09 -6.75 1.96
N GLU A 70 -23.24 -7.13 1.43
CA GLU A 70 -24.37 -6.26 1.15
C GLU A 70 -25.67 -7.08 1.23
N GLU A 71 -26.76 -6.48 1.72
CA GLU A 71 -28.08 -7.14 1.83
C GLU A 71 -28.09 -8.45 2.63
N GLY A 72 -27.29 -8.56 3.70
CA GLY A 72 -27.27 -9.78 4.52
C GLY A 72 -26.39 -10.89 4.01
N ILE A 73 -25.75 -10.73 2.85
CA ILE A 73 -25.02 -11.79 2.16
C ILE A 73 -23.64 -11.27 1.76
N VAL A 74 -22.62 -12.11 1.90
CA VAL A 74 -21.31 -11.84 1.30
C VAL A 74 -21.41 -12.05 -0.20
N LYS A 75 -21.44 -10.96 -0.98
CA LYS A 75 -21.72 -10.98 -2.42
C LYS A 75 -20.50 -11.32 -3.28
N SER A 76 -19.30 -10.98 -2.82
CA SER A 76 -18.07 -11.22 -3.60
C SER A 76 -16.82 -11.39 -2.74
N GLY A 77 -15.92 -12.23 -3.25
CA GLY A 77 -14.54 -12.37 -2.81
C GLY A 77 -13.63 -12.21 -4.03
N SER A 78 -12.74 -11.21 -4.07
CA SER A 78 -11.64 -11.16 -5.04
C SER A 78 -10.35 -11.64 -4.38
N PHE A 79 -9.49 -12.26 -5.18
CA PHE A 79 -8.16 -12.67 -4.76
C PHE A 79 -7.22 -12.44 -5.94
N ASN A 80 -6.22 -11.59 -5.74
CA ASN A 80 -5.27 -11.20 -6.76
C ASN A 80 -3.85 -11.58 -6.31
N ILE A 81 -3.04 -12.01 -7.26
CA ILE A 81 -1.60 -12.20 -7.08
C ILE A 81 -0.92 -11.43 -8.19
N ASP A 82 -0.17 -10.41 -7.79
CA ASP A 82 0.66 -9.62 -8.68
C ASP A 82 2.13 -9.86 -8.32
N GLN A 83 2.99 -9.80 -9.33
CA GLN A 83 4.43 -9.85 -9.13
C GLN A 83 5.13 -9.08 -10.23
N GLY A 84 6.38 -8.73 -10.00
CA GLY A 84 7.17 -8.10 -11.04
C GLY A 84 8.53 -7.60 -10.57
N VAL A 85 9.24 -7.05 -11.55
CA VAL A 85 10.51 -6.37 -11.32
C VAL A 85 10.59 -5.07 -12.11
N GLY A 86 11.00 -4.00 -11.44
CA GLY A 86 11.38 -2.73 -12.03
C GLY A 86 12.90 -2.56 -12.01
N ILE A 87 13.45 -1.98 -13.07
CA ILE A 87 14.86 -1.65 -13.21
C ILE A 87 14.99 -0.17 -13.51
N ARG A 88 15.86 0.52 -12.75
CA ARG A 88 16.16 1.92 -12.96
C ARG A 88 17.64 2.13 -13.24
N ALA A 89 17.95 3.03 -14.17
CA ALA A 89 19.29 3.49 -14.46
C ALA A 89 19.34 5.02 -14.43
N ILE A 90 20.34 5.58 -13.75
CA ILE A 90 20.50 7.03 -13.57
C ILE A 90 21.83 7.48 -14.17
N SER A 91 21.82 8.58 -14.92
CA SER A 91 23.02 9.23 -15.46
C SER A 91 22.81 10.75 -15.45
N GLY A 92 23.45 11.44 -14.52
CA GLY A 92 23.25 12.84 -14.21
C GLY A 92 21.83 13.11 -13.74
N ASP A 93 21.15 13.94 -14.50
CA ASP A 93 19.75 14.34 -14.36
C ASP A 93 18.77 13.41 -15.10
N LYS A 94 19.28 12.39 -15.80
CA LYS A 94 18.47 11.48 -16.61
C LYS A 94 18.18 10.19 -15.86
N THR A 95 16.92 9.76 -15.93
CA THR A 95 16.47 8.47 -15.42
C THR A 95 15.85 7.68 -16.56
N ALA A 96 16.26 6.42 -16.71
CA ALA A 96 15.55 5.44 -17.51
C ALA A 96 14.98 4.36 -16.61
N PHE A 97 13.78 3.92 -16.96
CA PHE A 97 13.03 2.94 -16.20
C PHE A 97 12.40 1.91 -17.14
N ALA A 98 12.40 0.65 -16.75
CA ALA A 98 11.71 -0.44 -17.42
C ALA A 98 11.21 -1.43 -16.37
N TYR A 99 10.10 -2.11 -16.64
CA TYR A 99 9.51 -3.08 -15.73
C TYR A 99 8.96 -4.30 -16.47
N SER A 100 8.68 -5.34 -15.70
CA SER A 100 8.08 -6.60 -16.15
C SER A 100 7.17 -7.14 -15.05
N ASP A 101 6.01 -7.68 -15.44
CA ASP A 101 5.08 -8.45 -14.62
C ASP A 101 5.56 -9.89 -14.36
N VAL A 102 6.63 -10.30 -15.05
CA VAL A 102 7.31 -11.58 -14.84
C VAL A 102 8.70 -11.33 -14.26
N ILE A 103 9.02 -12.03 -13.16
CA ILE A 103 10.37 -12.08 -12.61
C ILE A 103 11.10 -13.25 -13.28
N SER A 104 12.02 -12.97 -14.19
CA SER A 104 12.87 -13.98 -14.82
C SER A 104 14.19 -13.39 -15.26
N SER A 105 15.20 -14.24 -15.46
CA SER A 105 16.51 -13.81 -15.99
C SER A 105 16.37 -13.09 -17.34
N GLU A 106 15.48 -13.57 -18.22
CA GLU A 106 15.21 -12.94 -19.51
C GLU A 106 14.60 -11.54 -19.36
N ALA A 107 13.57 -11.39 -18.53
CA ALA A 107 12.91 -10.12 -18.29
C ALA A 107 13.87 -9.09 -17.69
N LEU A 108 14.68 -9.53 -16.71
CA LEU A 108 15.72 -8.73 -16.09
C LEU A 108 16.75 -8.24 -17.12
N LEU A 109 17.29 -9.14 -17.94
CA LEU A 109 18.27 -8.80 -18.97
C LEU A 109 17.69 -7.82 -19.98
N LYS A 110 16.47 -8.06 -20.47
CA LYS A 110 15.78 -7.18 -21.42
C LYS A 110 15.59 -5.77 -20.86
N ALA A 111 15.12 -5.66 -19.62
CA ALA A 111 14.93 -4.37 -18.95
C ALA A 111 16.28 -3.67 -18.65
N ALA A 112 17.32 -4.41 -18.26
CA ALA A 112 18.67 -3.86 -18.07
C ALA A 112 19.28 -3.34 -19.39
N HIS A 113 19.09 -4.06 -20.49
CA HIS A 113 19.52 -3.63 -21.82
C HIS A 113 18.79 -2.38 -22.28
N ALA A 114 17.49 -2.27 -22.01
CA ALA A 114 16.67 -1.12 -22.39
C ALA A 114 17.02 0.14 -21.58
N THR A 115 17.31 0.00 -20.29
CA THR A 115 17.54 1.15 -19.40
C THR A 115 18.96 1.69 -19.45
N ARG A 116 19.98 0.82 -19.54
CA ARG A 116 21.39 1.24 -19.47
C ARG A 116 21.82 2.23 -20.56
N VAL A 117 21.13 2.26 -21.70
CA VAL A 117 21.46 3.13 -22.85
C VAL A 117 21.29 4.62 -22.55
N ILE A 118 20.64 4.96 -21.42
CA ILE A 118 20.53 6.33 -20.93
C ILE A 118 21.90 6.96 -20.64
N GLY A 119 22.85 6.12 -20.21
CA GLY A 119 24.25 6.50 -20.02
C GLY A 119 25.06 6.29 -21.29
N PRO A 120 26.13 7.08 -21.53
CA PRO A 120 27.04 6.84 -22.64
C PRO A 120 27.78 5.51 -22.49
N LYS A 121 28.15 4.88 -23.61
CA LYS A 121 28.97 3.65 -23.61
C LYS A 121 30.32 3.87 -22.92
N GLY A 122 30.86 2.80 -22.32
CA GLY A 122 32.19 2.81 -21.71
C GLY A 122 32.17 3.11 -20.21
N GLY A 123 31.32 2.39 -19.47
CA GLY A 123 31.35 2.37 -18.01
C GLY A 123 32.52 1.56 -17.46
N LYS A 124 32.99 1.94 -16.26
CA LYS A 124 33.95 1.12 -15.50
C LYS A 124 33.15 0.26 -14.53
N VAL A 125 33.29 -1.06 -14.64
CA VAL A 125 32.84 -1.97 -13.59
C VAL A 125 33.75 -1.71 -12.39
N LYS A 126 33.32 -0.86 -11.45
CA LYS A 126 33.96 -0.84 -10.13
C LYS A 126 33.82 -2.25 -9.57
N VAL A 127 34.89 -2.77 -8.98
CA VAL A 127 34.82 -4.00 -8.18
C VAL A 127 33.76 -3.73 -7.12
N ARG A 128 32.61 -4.38 -7.27
CA ARG A 128 31.46 -4.16 -6.41
C ARG A 128 31.71 -4.83 -5.09
N ALA A 129 31.34 -4.15 -4.01
CA ALA A 129 31.02 -4.87 -2.81
C ALA A 129 29.84 -5.80 -3.17
N PRO A 130 29.86 -7.08 -2.75
CA PRO A 130 28.72 -7.96 -2.94
C PRO A 130 27.47 -7.29 -2.36
N LEU A 131 26.29 -7.65 -2.86
CA LEU A 131 25.04 -7.23 -2.25
C LEU A 131 25.05 -7.62 -0.75
N LEU A 132 24.98 -6.63 0.13
CA LEU A 132 25.02 -6.79 1.57
C LEU A 132 23.72 -6.28 2.18
N ALA A 133 23.21 -7.07 3.14
CA ALA A 133 22.05 -6.71 3.92
C ALA A 133 22.30 -5.39 4.66
N SER A 134 21.48 -4.36 4.39
CA SER A 134 21.49 -3.12 5.16
C SER A 134 20.74 -3.32 6.49
N ALA A 135 21.33 -4.08 7.41
CA ALA A 135 20.63 -4.61 8.59
C ALA A 135 20.80 -3.79 9.89
N HIS A 136 21.60 -2.71 9.89
CA HIS A 136 21.97 -2.05 11.15
C HIS A 136 21.00 -0.94 11.55
N GLY A 137 20.25 -1.15 12.65
CA GLY A 137 19.54 -0.09 13.38
C GLY A 137 18.18 0.32 12.83
N ILE A 138 17.59 -0.45 11.91
CA ILE A 138 16.23 -0.18 11.41
C ILE A 138 15.23 -0.83 12.38
N PRO A 139 14.39 -0.05 13.09
CA PRO A 139 13.34 -0.62 13.92
C PRO A 139 12.31 -1.30 13.02
N SER A 140 11.94 -2.52 13.37
CA SER A 140 10.87 -3.23 12.68
C SER A 140 9.53 -2.61 13.09
N LEU A 141 8.75 -2.18 12.09
CA LEU A 141 7.55 -1.37 12.31
C LEU A 141 6.26 -2.19 12.38
N TYR A 142 6.28 -3.42 11.87
CA TYR A 142 5.14 -4.34 11.80
C TYR A 142 5.61 -5.79 11.70
N SER A 143 4.68 -6.73 11.89
CA SER A 143 4.94 -8.17 11.75
C SER A 143 5.12 -8.58 10.29
N ALA A 144 5.92 -9.62 10.00
CA ALA A 144 6.01 -10.22 8.67
C ALA A 144 4.96 -11.32 8.43
N LEU A 145 4.01 -11.50 9.33
CA LEU A 145 2.95 -12.50 9.20
C LEU A 145 2.00 -12.15 8.05
N ASN A 146 1.67 -13.14 7.22
CA ASN A 146 0.66 -12.98 6.17
C ASN A 146 -0.73 -12.75 6.79
N PRO A 147 -1.36 -11.57 6.62
CA PRO A 147 -2.66 -11.28 7.23
C PRO A 147 -3.79 -12.08 6.58
N LEU A 148 -3.65 -12.47 5.31
CA LEU A 148 -4.65 -13.23 4.57
C LEU A 148 -4.90 -14.61 5.21
N ASP A 149 -3.86 -15.19 5.81
CA ASP A 149 -3.93 -16.51 6.46
C ASP A 149 -4.37 -16.42 7.93
N SER A 150 -4.50 -15.21 8.47
CA SER A 150 -4.76 -15.00 9.90
C SER A 150 -6.21 -15.23 10.32
N LEU A 151 -7.15 -15.29 9.37
CA LEU A 151 -8.52 -15.77 9.55
C LEU A 151 -8.92 -16.74 8.43
N THR A 152 -9.72 -17.75 8.78
CA THR A 152 -10.34 -18.64 7.79
C THR A 152 -11.50 -17.93 7.07
N PRO A 153 -11.85 -18.31 5.83
CA PRO A 153 -12.98 -17.70 5.11
C PRO A 153 -14.30 -17.65 5.90
N PRO A 154 -14.74 -18.72 6.61
CA PRO A 154 -15.95 -18.63 7.44
C PRO A 154 -15.86 -17.60 8.57
N LYS A 155 -14.66 -17.38 9.13
CA LYS A 155 -14.45 -16.35 10.16
C LYS A 155 -14.46 -14.94 9.57
N LYS A 156 -13.98 -14.76 8.33
CA LYS A 156 -14.08 -13.48 7.59
C LYS A 156 -15.54 -13.15 7.28
N ILE A 157 -16.32 -14.13 6.84
CA ILE A 157 -17.77 -14.00 6.62
C ILE A 157 -18.47 -13.62 7.93
N ALA A 158 -18.24 -14.39 9.00
CA ALA A 158 -18.86 -14.13 10.31
C ALA A 158 -18.48 -12.75 10.90
N LEU A 159 -17.30 -12.22 10.57
CA LEU A 159 -16.90 -10.87 10.93
C LEU A 159 -17.78 -9.82 10.24
N LEU A 160 -17.97 -9.94 8.92
CA LEU A 160 -18.81 -9.03 8.13
C LEU A 160 -20.28 -9.10 8.54
N GLU A 161 -20.84 -10.30 8.68
CA GLU A 161 -22.20 -10.51 9.20
C GLU A 161 -22.34 -9.94 10.61
N GLY A 162 -21.27 -10.04 11.41
CA GLY A 162 -21.16 -9.43 12.72
C GLY A 162 -21.25 -7.91 12.71
N ILE A 163 -20.65 -7.26 11.71
CA ILE A 163 -20.71 -5.81 11.52
C ILE A 163 -22.15 -5.38 11.19
N GLU A 164 -22.79 -6.01 10.21
CA GLU A 164 -24.15 -5.66 9.82
C GLU A 164 -25.14 -5.82 10.99
N ARG A 165 -25.08 -6.96 11.69
CA ARG A 165 -25.97 -7.21 12.83
C ARG A 165 -25.83 -6.13 13.90
N ARG A 166 -24.60 -5.69 14.18
CA ARG A 166 -24.32 -4.64 15.17
C ARG A 166 -24.78 -3.27 14.69
N ALA A 167 -24.59 -2.96 13.40
CA ALA A 167 -25.07 -1.71 12.81
C ALA A 167 -26.61 -1.62 12.88
N LYS A 168 -27.33 -2.64 12.40
CA LYS A 168 -28.80 -2.70 12.45
C LYS A 168 -29.35 -2.72 13.90
N ALA A 169 -28.64 -3.33 14.84
CA ALA A 169 -29.03 -3.30 16.25
C ALA A 169 -28.85 -1.91 16.92
N ARG A 170 -28.06 -1.02 16.32
CA ARG A 170 -27.80 0.31 16.88
C ARG A 170 -28.96 1.28 16.68
N ASP A 171 -29.63 1.21 15.54
CA ASP A 171 -30.76 2.06 15.21
C ASP A 171 -31.70 1.38 14.19
N PRO A 172 -33.02 1.27 14.46
CA PRO A 172 -33.95 0.63 13.54
C PRO A 172 -34.13 1.37 12.21
N ARG A 173 -33.68 2.62 12.11
CA ARG A 173 -33.70 3.40 10.87
C ARG A 173 -32.66 2.92 9.86
N ILE A 174 -31.66 2.14 10.27
CA ILE A 174 -30.63 1.60 9.37
C ILE A 174 -31.26 0.51 8.50
N ILE A 175 -31.49 0.84 7.22
CA ILE A 175 -32.13 -0.04 6.25
C ILE A 175 -31.13 -0.85 5.43
N GLN A 176 -29.91 -0.32 5.22
CA GLN A 176 -28.86 -0.99 4.45
C GLN A 176 -27.51 -0.85 5.15
N VAL A 177 -26.71 -1.91 5.06
CA VAL A 177 -25.32 -1.95 5.52
C VAL A 177 -24.49 -2.62 4.45
N MET A 178 -23.42 -1.96 4.07
CA MET A 178 -22.37 -2.49 3.22
C MET A 178 -21.09 -2.54 4.05
N ALA A 179 -20.46 -3.70 4.10
CA ALA A 179 -19.21 -3.88 4.83
C ALA A 179 -18.20 -4.58 3.94
N SER A 180 -16.95 -4.15 3.97
CA SER A 180 -15.86 -4.83 3.25
C SER A 180 -14.68 -5.10 4.16
N LEU A 181 -13.99 -6.21 3.90
CA LEU A 181 -12.71 -6.57 4.48
C LEU A 181 -11.74 -6.74 3.32
N ALA A 182 -10.71 -5.91 3.26
CA ALA A 182 -9.60 -6.03 2.33
C ALA A 182 -8.32 -6.40 3.10
N GLY A 183 -7.50 -7.23 2.50
CA GLY A 183 -6.19 -7.60 3.02
C GLY A 183 -5.15 -7.61 1.91
N GLU A 184 -3.93 -7.24 2.24
CA GLU A 184 -2.78 -7.27 1.35
C GLU A 184 -1.56 -7.81 2.10
N PHE A 185 -0.78 -8.63 1.39
CA PHE A 185 0.51 -9.11 1.81
C PHE A 185 1.52 -8.79 0.71
N ASP A 186 2.32 -7.77 0.92
CA ASP A 186 3.27 -7.24 -0.05
C ASP A 186 4.71 -7.56 0.37
N VAL A 187 5.44 -8.29 -0.47
CA VAL A 187 6.82 -8.69 -0.26
C VAL A 187 7.69 -7.96 -1.26
N VAL A 188 8.62 -7.14 -0.77
CA VAL A 188 9.50 -6.35 -1.64
C VAL A 188 10.97 -6.56 -1.35
N MET A 189 11.78 -6.43 -2.40
CA MET A 189 13.24 -6.44 -2.30
C MET A 189 13.84 -5.39 -3.22
N VAL A 190 14.78 -4.62 -2.69
CA VAL A 190 15.54 -3.62 -3.45
C VAL A 190 17.01 -4.00 -3.42
N ALA A 191 17.57 -4.20 -4.61
CA ALA A 191 19.01 -4.31 -4.82
C ALA A 191 19.50 -3.03 -5.50
N ARG A 192 20.58 -2.43 -5.01
CA ARG A 192 21.17 -1.24 -5.62
C ARG A 192 22.59 -1.49 -6.09
N SER A 193 22.99 -0.68 -7.06
CA SER A 193 24.30 -0.77 -7.70
C SER A 193 25.50 -0.58 -6.76
N ASN A 194 25.26 0.10 -5.64
CA ASN A 194 26.23 0.39 -4.60
C ASN A 194 26.40 -0.74 -3.57
N GLY A 195 25.76 -1.90 -3.77
CA GLY A 195 25.85 -3.05 -2.89
C GLY A 195 24.77 -3.10 -1.80
N LEU A 196 23.84 -2.13 -1.75
CA LEU A 196 22.72 -2.21 -0.82
C LEU A 196 21.73 -3.29 -1.26
N LEU A 197 21.40 -4.19 -0.33
CA LEU A 197 20.28 -5.11 -0.42
C LEU A 197 19.37 -4.90 0.78
N ALA A 198 18.09 -4.65 0.51
CA ALA A 198 17.07 -4.46 1.53
C ALA A 198 15.78 -5.16 1.11
N ALA A 199 15.01 -5.61 2.09
CA ALA A 199 13.69 -6.19 1.89
C ALA A 199 12.74 -5.70 2.96
N ASP A 200 11.45 -5.81 2.67
CA ASP A 200 10.37 -5.40 3.55
C ASP A 200 9.13 -6.26 3.30
N ILE A 201 8.43 -6.63 4.38
CA ILE A 201 7.29 -7.54 4.37
C ILE A 201 6.10 -6.80 4.97
N ARG A 202 5.18 -6.37 4.12
CA ARG A 202 4.17 -5.36 4.44
C ARG A 202 2.78 -6.00 4.50
N PRO A 203 2.29 -6.35 5.70
CA PRO A 203 0.89 -6.72 5.87
C PRO A 203 0.01 -5.48 5.97
N LEU A 204 -1.13 -5.49 5.29
CA LEU A 204 -2.15 -4.46 5.42
C LEU A 204 -3.54 -5.09 5.44
N VAL A 205 -4.41 -4.58 6.32
CA VAL A 205 -5.81 -4.98 6.44
C VAL A 205 -6.64 -3.74 6.61
N ARG A 206 -7.76 -3.68 5.90
CA ARG A 206 -8.73 -2.59 5.98
C ARG A 206 -10.14 -3.15 6.12
N VAL A 207 -10.91 -2.61 7.05
CA VAL A 207 -12.34 -2.86 7.15
C VAL A 207 -13.08 -1.57 6.87
N SER A 208 -13.98 -1.58 5.87
CA SER A 208 -14.84 -0.43 5.54
C SER A 208 -16.29 -0.74 5.85
N ILE A 209 -17.03 0.25 6.33
CA ILE A 209 -18.44 0.14 6.69
C ILE A 209 -19.15 1.36 6.11
N HIS A 210 -20.23 1.11 5.38
CA HIS A 210 -21.14 2.13 4.89
C HIS A 210 -22.56 1.74 5.30
N VAL A 211 -23.32 2.68 5.84
CA VAL A 211 -24.70 2.47 6.28
C VAL A 211 -25.62 3.49 5.62
N ILE A 212 -26.86 3.08 5.35
CA ILE A 212 -27.93 3.97 4.92
C ILE A 212 -29.07 3.87 5.92
N ALA A 213 -29.49 5.01 6.45
CA ALA A 213 -30.63 5.12 7.34
C ALA A 213 -31.78 5.84 6.63
N GLU A 214 -33.02 5.44 6.91
CA GLU A 214 -34.23 6.06 6.39
C GLU A 214 -35.19 6.42 7.52
N GLN A 215 -35.75 7.63 7.48
CA GLN A 215 -36.83 8.07 8.36
C GLN A 215 -37.78 8.99 7.60
N ASN A 216 -39.07 8.66 7.61
CA ASN A 216 -40.13 9.45 6.97
C ASN A 216 -39.84 9.76 5.49
N GLY A 217 -39.30 8.79 4.75
CA GLY A 217 -38.94 8.93 3.34
C GLY A 217 -37.64 9.70 3.07
N ARG A 218 -36.97 10.24 4.10
CA ARG A 218 -35.65 10.86 3.97
C ARG A 218 -34.56 9.82 4.23
N ARG A 219 -33.56 9.77 3.36
CA ARG A 219 -32.38 8.90 3.49
C ARG A 219 -31.12 9.70 3.81
N GLU A 220 -30.28 9.14 4.66
CA GLU A 220 -28.95 9.65 4.99
C GLU A 220 -27.96 8.49 4.99
N SER A 221 -26.69 8.77 4.69
CA SER A 221 -25.63 7.77 4.74
C SER A 221 -24.56 8.14 5.77
N GLY A 222 -23.84 7.12 6.24
CA GLY A 222 -22.68 7.28 7.10
C GLY A 222 -21.64 6.23 6.76
N SER A 223 -20.36 6.60 6.88
CA SER A 223 -19.25 5.69 6.67
C SER A 223 -18.32 5.64 7.88
N ALA A 224 -17.67 4.50 8.07
CA ALA A 224 -16.62 4.26 9.05
C ALA A 224 -15.64 3.24 8.47
N GLY A 225 -14.41 3.16 8.99
CA GLY A 225 -13.45 2.15 8.50
C GLY A 225 -12.24 2.67 7.74
N GLY A 226 -11.75 3.86 8.10
CA GLY A 226 -10.37 4.29 7.77
C GLY A 226 -9.31 3.61 8.65
N PHE A 227 -9.63 2.46 9.27
CA PHE A 227 -8.71 1.75 10.15
C PHE A 227 -7.88 0.78 9.32
N PHE A 228 -6.59 1.06 9.23
CA PHE A 228 -5.60 0.21 8.62
C PHE A 228 -4.82 -0.52 9.71
N GLY A 229 -4.84 -1.85 9.67
CA GLY A 229 -4.16 -2.71 10.64
C GLY A 229 -3.20 -3.68 9.96
N ASN A 230 -2.23 -4.19 10.71
CA ASN A 230 -1.26 -5.17 10.21
C ASN A 230 -1.74 -6.63 10.43
N THR A 231 -2.94 -6.82 10.98
CA THR A 231 -3.51 -8.13 11.28
C THR A 231 -5.03 -8.09 11.21
N THR A 232 -5.66 -9.19 10.78
CA THR A 232 -7.13 -9.32 10.80
C THR A 232 -7.64 -9.72 12.19
N LYS A 233 -6.75 -10.02 13.15
CA LYS A 233 -7.15 -10.33 14.53
C LYS A 233 -7.42 -9.05 15.29
N THR A 234 -8.48 -9.07 16.08
CA THR A 234 -8.82 -7.93 16.91
C THR A 234 -8.16 -8.06 18.27
N THR A 235 -7.40 -7.03 18.69
CA THR A 235 -6.79 -6.97 20.04
C THR A 235 -7.50 -5.91 20.86
N GLY A 236 -7.66 -6.20 22.16
CA GLY A 236 -8.57 -5.48 23.06
C GLY A 236 -8.43 -3.96 23.00
N CYS A 237 -9.55 -3.29 22.85
CA CYS A 237 -9.69 -1.86 23.04
C CYS A 237 -10.77 -1.60 24.09
N VAL A 238 -10.56 -0.51 24.85
CA VAL A 238 -11.40 0.12 25.90
C VAL A 238 -12.67 -0.64 26.30
N ALA A 239 -12.80 -0.91 27.61
CA ALA A 239 -13.99 -1.52 28.21
C ALA A 239 -15.28 -0.84 27.70
N GLY A 240 -16.05 -1.56 26.87
CA GLY A 240 -17.34 -1.11 26.34
C GLY A 240 -17.47 -1.03 24.82
N VAL A 241 -16.38 -1.18 24.03
CA VAL A 241 -16.45 -1.16 22.55
C VAL A 241 -15.72 -2.37 21.93
N THR A 242 -16.40 -3.00 20.96
CA THR A 242 -16.04 -4.24 20.25
C THR A 242 -14.74 -4.18 19.44
N THR A 243 -14.01 -5.31 19.42
CA THR A 243 -13.08 -5.81 18.38
C THR A 243 -12.45 -4.77 17.44
N CYS A 244 -11.25 -4.28 17.77
CA CYS A 244 -10.42 -3.42 16.91
C CYS A 244 -9.24 -4.20 16.33
N LEU A 245 -8.96 -4.05 15.03
CA LEU A 245 -7.73 -4.56 14.40
C LEU A 245 -6.51 -3.91 15.07
N ALA A 246 -5.40 -4.65 15.20
CA ALA A 246 -4.18 -4.06 15.73
C ALA A 246 -3.62 -3.06 14.69
N ASN A 247 -3.70 -1.78 15.00
CA ASN A 247 -3.10 -0.71 14.20
C ASN A 247 -1.88 -0.20 14.95
N GLU A 248 -0.72 -0.19 14.31
CA GLU A 248 0.50 0.45 14.85
C GLU A 248 0.58 1.95 14.49
N PHE A 249 -0.45 2.47 13.80
CA PHE A 249 -0.60 3.87 13.45
C PHE A 249 -2.05 4.35 13.67
N GLU A 250 -2.20 5.64 13.93
CA GLU A 250 -3.49 6.28 14.22
C GLU A 250 -3.50 7.62 13.48
N VAL A 251 -4.22 7.71 12.36
CA VAL A 251 -4.23 8.88 11.48
C VAL A 251 -5.49 9.71 11.72
N ARG A 252 -5.31 11.01 11.94
CA ARG A 252 -6.39 12.02 11.91
C ARG A 252 -6.42 12.63 10.53
N ASN A 253 -7.60 12.77 9.95
CA ASN A 253 -7.78 13.36 8.62
C ASN A 253 -8.89 14.43 8.64
N ALA A 254 -8.71 15.48 7.85
CA ALA A 254 -9.71 16.48 7.57
C ALA A 254 -9.66 16.88 6.09
N LEU A 255 -10.73 16.56 5.36
CA LEU A 255 -10.91 16.92 3.97
C LEU A 255 -12.07 17.91 3.82
N ALA A 256 -11.86 18.94 2.99
CA ALA A 256 -12.89 19.84 2.54
C ALA A 256 -12.79 20.00 1.02
N GLU A 257 -13.93 19.84 0.34
CA GLU A 257 -14.05 20.01 -1.10
C GLU A 257 -15.19 20.97 -1.42
N VAL A 258 -14.95 21.86 -2.37
CA VAL A 258 -15.94 22.79 -2.90
C VAL A 258 -15.99 22.58 -4.41
N THR A 259 -17.15 22.15 -4.89
CA THR A 259 -17.46 22.11 -6.32
C THR A 259 -18.34 23.30 -6.67
N THR A 260 -17.94 24.06 -7.70
CA THR A 260 -18.67 25.24 -8.18
C THR A 260 -18.50 25.42 -9.68
N VAL A 261 -19.07 26.48 -10.25
CA VAL A 261 -18.92 26.84 -11.66
C VAL A 261 -18.37 28.25 -11.75
N VAL A 262 -17.25 28.43 -12.44
CA VAL A 262 -16.63 29.74 -12.68
C VAL A 262 -16.53 29.96 -14.19
N ALA A 263 -17.11 31.07 -14.67
CA ALA A 263 -17.12 31.42 -16.10
C ALA A 263 -17.65 30.29 -17.02
N GLY A 264 -18.63 29.52 -16.55
CA GLY A 264 -19.23 28.41 -17.31
C GLY A 264 -18.45 27.10 -17.26
N TYR A 265 -17.29 27.06 -16.59
CA TYR A 265 -16.50 25.86 -16.41
C TYR A 265 -16.69 25.30 -14.99
N PRO A 266 -16.84 23.97 -14.84
CA PRO A 266 -16.83 23.35 -13.51
C PRO A 266 -15.47 23.57 -12.86
N VAL A 267 -15.49 23.90 -11.57
CA VAL A 267 -14.30 24.07 -10.74
C VAL A 267 -14.45 23.22 -9.49
N VAL A 268 -13.45 22.41 -9.20
CA VAL A 268 -13.35 21.65 -7.94
C VAL A 268 -12.13 22.16 -7.20
N ALA A 269 -12.31 22.63 -5.98
CA ALA A 269 -11.22 23.00 -5.09
C ALA A 269 -11.24 22.11 -3.86
N PHE A 270 -10.10 21.57 -3.46
CA PHE A 270 -10.01 20.73 -2.27
C PHE A 270 -8.83 21.11 -1.39
N VAL A 271 -8.96 20.78 -0.11
CA VAL A 271 -7.87 20.72 0.86
C VAL A 271 -8.03 19.45 1.67
N ASP A 272 -6.94 18.72 1.85
CA ASP A 272 -6.87 17.48 2.59
C ASP A 272 -5.66 17.52 3.52
N TRP A 273 -5.91 17.38 4.82
CA TRP A 273 -4.89 17.37 5.86
C TRP A 273 -4.91 16.04 6.61
N ALA A 274 -3.73 15.49 6.86
CA ALA A 274 -3.58 14.28 7.66
C ALA A 274 -2.45 14.38 8.69
N GLU A 275 -2.60 13.66 9.80
CA GLU A 275 -1.57 13.49 10.84
C GLU A 275 -1.53 12.07 11.39
N ASN A 276 -0.38 11.41 11.30
CA ASN A 276 -0.11 10.16 12.00
C ASN A 276 0.27 10.41 13.46
N THR A 277 -0.66 10.17 14.38
CA THR A 277 -0.48 10.44 15.81
C THR A 277 0.41 9.43 16.54
N LYS A 278 0.82 8.32 15.88
CA LYS A 278 1.80 7.37 16.44
C LYS A 278 3.25 7.70 16.05
N ALA A 279 3.46 8.50 15.01
CA ALA A 279 4.79 8.93 14.61
C ALA A 279 5.25 10.12 15.46
N VAL A 280 6.48 10.04 16.00
CA VAL A 280 7.05 11.06 16.91
C VAL A 280 7.43 12.35 16.17
N LYS A 281 7.76 12.25 14.88
CA LYS A 281 8.16 13.36 14.00
C LYS A 281 7.80 13.04 12.56
N LEU A 282 7.85 14.07 11.69
CA LEU A 282 7.61 13.92 10.26
C LEU A 282 6.26 13.26 9.95
N ASN A 283 5.23 13.63 10.71
CA ASN A 283 3.98 12.89 10.81
C ASN A 283 2.79 13.58 10.15
N LYS A 284 3.00 14.71 9.44
CA LYS A 284 1.92 15.50 8.84
C LYS A 284 1.94 15.47 7.32
N ALA A 285 0.75 15.59 6.74
CA ALA A 285 0.59 15.79 5.33
C ALA A 285 -0.51 16.80 5.02
N LEU A 286 -0.34 17.50 3.91
CA LEU A 286 -1.28 18.47 3.39
C LEU A 286 -1.26 18.39 1.87
N ALA A 287 -2.42 18.16 1.26
CA ALA A 287 -2.66 18.37 -0.15
C ALA A 287 -3.74 19.43 -0.34
N TYR A 288 -3.60 20.24 -1.37
CA TYR A 288 -4.66 21.11 -1.82
C TYR A 288 -4.52 21.31 -3.31
N GLY A 289 -5.65 21.52 -3.96
CA GLY A 289 -5.66 21.67 -5.41
C GLY A 289 -6.91 22.34 -5.92
N VAL A 290 -6.81 22.76 -7.17
CA VAL A 290 -7.94 23.26 -7.95
C VAL A 290 -7.92 22.62 -9.32
N THR A 291 -9.07 22.14 -9.75
CA THR A 291 -9.32 21.60 -11.08
C THR A 291 -10.35 22.48 -11.77
N LEU A 292 -10.07 22.86 -13.02
CA LEU A 292 -10.94 23.65 -13.88
C LEU A 292 -11.25 22.83 -15.13
N GLY A 293 -12.53 22.69 -15.46
CA GLY A 293 -12.99 21.83 -16.53
C GLY A 293 -13.30 20.41 -16.05
N LYS A 294 -13.73 19.56 -16.97
CA LYS A 294 -14.05 18.15 -16.69
C LYS A 294 -13.91 17.34 -17.96
N ALA A 295 -12.83 16.56 -18.07
CA ALA A 295 -12.45 15.89 -19.32
C ALA A 295 -13.42 14.76 -19.74
N SER A 296 -14.32 14.33 -18.86
CA SER A 296 -15.31 13.28 -19.14
C SER A 296 -16.41 13.71 -20.13
N LEU A 297 -16.38 14.94 -20.65
CA LEU A 297 -17.36 15.44 -21.63
C LEU A 297 -16.73 15.48 -23.05
N PRO A 298 -17.44 15.04 -24.10
CA PRO A 298 -16.92 15.11 -25.47
C PRO A 298 -16.50 16.53 -25.88
N GLY A 299 -15.26 16.69 -26.37
CA GLY A 299 -14.71 17.98 -26.79
C GLY A 299 -14.38 18.95 -25.65
N SER A 300 -14.37 18.49 -24.41
CA SER A 300 -13.98 19.28 -23.24
C SER A 300 -12.50 19.08 -22.89
N TRP A 301 -12.02 19.89 -21.95
CA TRP A 301 -10.68 19.80 -21.39
C TRP A 301 -10.76 19.96 -19.88
N GLU A 302 -9.69 19.55 -19.21
CA GLU A 302 -9.50 19.72 -17.77
C GLU A 302 -8.06 20.17 -17.52
N VAL A 303 -7.89 21.08 -16.58
CA VAL A 303 -6.58 21.46 -16.06
C VAL A 303 -6.66 21.47 -14.54
N GLY A 304 -5.73 20.78 -13.91
CA GLY A 304 -5.61 20.71 -12.45
C GLY A 304 -4.25 21.19 -12.00
N VAL A 305 -4.22 21.89 -10.86
CA VAL A 305 -2.99 22.12 -10.10
C VAL A 305 -3.20 21.54 -8.71
N VAL A 306 -2.36 20.60 -8.34
CA VAL A 306 -2.32 20.02 -7.00
C VAL A 306 -0.96 20.29 -6.39
N THR A 307 -0.95 20.78 -5.16
CA THR A 307 0.25 20.90 -4.35
C THR A 307 0.13 19.93 -3.19
N GLN A 308 1.18 19.14 -2.98
CA GLN A 308 1.25 18.21 -1.86
C GLN A 308 2.55 18.40 -1.08
N LYS A 309 2.43 18.37 0.24
CA LYS A 309 3.55 18.24 1.17
C LYS A 309 3.27 17.07 2.08
N VAL A 310 4.09 16.03 1.94
CA VAL A 310 3.97 14.79 2.71
C VAL A 310 5.25 14.60 3.49
N GLU A 311 5.16 14.57 4.81
CA GLU A 311 6.28 14.20 5.65
C GLU A 311 6.44 12.67 5.69
N LYS A 312 7.68 12.22 5.89
CA LYS A 312 8.11 10.82 5.73
C LYS A 312 7.20 9.80 6.42
N ASP A 313 6.75 10.09 7.63
CA ASP A 313 6.03 9.18 8.52
C ASP A 313 4.54 9.55 8.63
N ALA A 314 4.06 10.45 7.76
CA ALA A 314 2.66 10.90 7.73
C ALA A 314 1.68 9.85 7.18
N LEU A 315 2.19 8.81 6.52
CA LEU A 315 1.40 7.72 5.91
C LEU A 315 0.29 8.22 4.96
N PHE A 316 0.48 9.39 4.34
CA PHE A 316 -0.47 10.01 3.42
C PHE A 316 -0.69 9.21 2.13
N GLY A 317 0.32 8.44 1.71
CA GLY A 317 0.32 7.65 0.48
C GLY A 317 -0.55 6.39 0.48
N GLN A 318 -1.31 6.09 1.54
CA GLN A 318 -2.34 5.03 1.50
C GLN A 318 -3.68 5.51 0.89
N TRP A 319 -3.76 6.78 0.49
CA TRP A 319 -4.94 7.40 -0.13
C TRP A 319 -4.69 7.95 -1.53
N ILE A 320 -3.46 7.80 -2.03
CA ILE A 320 -3.11 7.97 -3.44
C ILE A 320 -2.73 6.57 -3.90
N ASP A 321 -3.33 6.15 -5.01
CA ASP A 321 -3.18 4.83 -5.62
C ASP A 321 -1.79 4.22 -5.41
N SER A 322 -1.77 2.98 -4.91
CA SER A 322 -0.56 2.18 -4.76
C SER A 322 -0.18 1.48 -6.06
N ASP A 323 -0.74 1.91 -7.19
CA ASP A 323 -0.22 1.56 -8.49
C ASP A 323 1.09 2.32 -8.77
N TYR A 324 2.03 1.58 -9.32
CA TYR A 324 3.44 1.94 -9.43
C TYR A 324 3.71 3.07 -10.45
N ALA A 325 2.70 3.82 -10.89
CA ALA A 325 2.84 4.90 -11.84
C ALA A 325 1.55 5.73 -11.98
N ALA A 326 1.39 6.82 -11.20
CA ALA A 326 0.56 7.98 -11.55
C ALA A 326 -0.60 7.73 -12.54
N GLY A 327 -1.47 6.76 -12.22
CA GLY A 327 -2.43 6.21 -13.15
C GLY A 327 -3.82 6.68 -12.80
N ASN A 328 -4.31 7.71 -13.49
CA ASN A 328 -5.75 7.85 -13.68
C ASN A 328 -6.25 6.58 -14.39
N THR A 329 -6.64 5.56 -13.64
CA THR A 329 -7.47 4.46 -14.15
C THR A 329 -8.94 4.83 -13.95
N ASP A 330 -9.36 5.81 -14.75
CA ASP A 330 -10.73 5.94 -15.25
C ASP A 330 -10.67 6.91 -16.44
N GLY A 331 -10.44 6.31 -17.60
CA GLY A 331 -10.31 7.00 -18.87
C GLY A 331 -10.36 6.00 -20.00
N ASP A 332 -11.48 5.29 -20.15
CA ASP A 332 -11.88 4.81 -21.47
C ASP A 332 -12.02 6.05 -22.36
N GLY A 333 -11.10 6.17 -23.31
CA GLY A 333 -11.05 7.19 -24.35
C GLY A 333 -10.13 6.76 -25.47
#